data_AF-A0AA36B588-F1
#
_entry.id   AF-A0AA36B588-F1
#
_cell.length_a   1.000
_cell.length_b   1.000
_cell.length_c   1.000
_cell.angle_alpha   90.00
_cell.angle_beta   90.00
_cell.angle_gamma   90.00
#
_symmetry.space_group_name_H-M   'P 1'
#
loop_
_entity.id
_entity.type
_entity.pdbx_description
1 polymer ?
#
loop_
_entity_poly.entity_id
_entity_poly.type
_entity_poly.pdbx_seq_one_letter_code
_entity_poly.pdbx_strand_id
1 'polypeptide(L)'
;MTVRQTSNETTVYKKTSKGKFLLDELFVNRVLQFSSQYGAAQSMCYIANNLVGPPEVYPKHGDFTCTCVFRTYGPWWKMAPSAPKSFGRFSTPYPSDDFVEILFERMVYPTGFKVYETYNPGAIVKVMACDRLAGTCVDQGDTKWNCVWSGPPQKCSEKCRIFEISFKPISYPTNLFRIEFHHRMLQYYTEIDAIQLIGYKPNLENYIVSQISFSTAITSPDAIQRDSLTEMDGGYFKLLPQEILFFLLSYLDQVSLCLLSQTCKYLRDSTYDAFLWTKVNLKPYWYKVSDKTLNSLVSRCKKLNKLDVSWCNVTDLSLKGLLVASSTNLICLRLACCDFITLTSLQILVKACTNLEELDLQNCSGINCNEFEYICRLEHLENLNLYSTTITSPAILQILKGCLKLRVLNLGSCFMVENYDKVAEYIAKYSRCIECLDFWRARSLSSNGLFTIINNNNMSLQELDLGWVRSLLSESGCFIELVRKCPNLKKLFLTANRYVSVLLFSQVSNKLQGFMKLCVCGECKINISLKSVSISIRLTFITAVQLQN
;
A
#
# COMPACT_ATOMS: atom_id res chain seq x y z
N MET A 1 -5.74 -43.96 -31.04
CA MET A 1 -5.91 -44.92 -29.93
C MET A 1 -4.65 -44.84 -29.10
N THR A 2 -4.60 -44.34 -27.86
CA THR A 2 -5.63 -44.14 -26.85
C THR A 2 -5.15 -42.95 -26.00
N VAL A 3 -5.95 -41.90 -25.93
CA VAL A 3 -5.71 -40.72 -25.08
C VAL A 3 -5.98 -41.14 -23.63
N ARG A 4 -4.98 -41.02 -22.76
CA ARG A 4 -5.17 -41.14 -21.31
C ARG A 4 -5.88 -39.87 -20.82
N GLN A 5 -7.19 -39.99 -20.64
CA GLN A 5 -7.95 -39.13 -19.73
C GLN A 5 -7.48 -39.41 -18.31
N THR A 6 -6.96 -38.39 -17.62
CA THR A 6 -6.89 -38.36 -16.17
C THR A 6 -8.03 -37.49 -15.67
N SER A 7 -9.09 -38.13 -15.21
CA SER A 7 -10.15 -37.55 -14.38
C SER A 7 -9.73 -37.58 -12.90
N ASN A 8 -9.98 -36.50 -12.16
CA ASN A 8 -10.71 -36.50 -10.88
C ASN A 8 -10.59 -35.13 -10.18
N GLU A 9 -11.61 -34.28 -10.33
CA GLU A 9 -11.91 -33.21 -9.38
C GLU A 9 -13.36 -33.40 -8.90
N THR A 10 -13.53 -34.02 -7.75
CA THR A 10 -14.83 -34.26 -7.11
C THR A 10 -15.22 -33.03 -6.29
N THR A 11 -15.64 -31.94 -6.93
CA THR A 11 -16.24 -30.80 -6.19
C THR A 11 -17.63 -31.19 -5.68
N VAL A 12 -17.84 -31.20 -4.36
CA VAL A 12 -19.14 -31.51 -3.75
C VAL A 12 -20.01 -30.24 -3.73
N TYR A 13 -21.19 -30.32 -4.33
CA TYR A 13 -22.18 -29.25 -4.28
C TYR A 13 -23.29 -29.62 -3.30
N LYS A 14 -23.58 -28.75 -2.33
CA LYS A 14 -24.76 -28.90 -1.47
C LYS A 14 -25.96 -28.19 -2.07
N LYS A 15 -27.03 -28.93 -2.30
CA LYS A 15 -28.32 -28.38 -2.74
C LYS A 15 -28.99 -27.67 -1.56
N THR A 16 -29.23 -26.38 -1.69
CA THR A 16 -29.99 -25.61 -0.69
C THR A 16 -31.50 -25.80 -0.85
N SER A 17 -32.27 -25.47 0.20
CA SER A 17 -33.74 -25.53 0.20
C SER A 17 -34.40 -24.69 -0.89
N LYS A 18 -33.69 -23.72 -1.47
CA LYS A 18 -34.14 -22.86 -2.58
C LYS A 18 -33.65 -23.33 -3.96
N GLY A 19 -33.16 -24.55 -4.09
CA GLY A 19 -32.72 -25.14 -5.37
C GLY A 19 -31.37 -24.62 -5.91
N LYS A 20 -30.65 -23.78 -5.15
CA LYS A 20 -29.30 -23.32 -5.51
C LYS A 20 -28.23 -24.27 -4.99
N PHE A 21 -27.18 -24.49 -5.78
CA PHE A 21 -26.02 -25.29 -5.39
C PHE A 21 -24.96 -24.40 -4.74
N LEU A 22 -24.70 -24.64 -3.46
CA LEU A 22 -23.61 -24.03 -2.71
C LEU A 22 -22.32 -24.80 -2.99
N LEU A 23 -21.21 -24.08 -3.13
CA LEU A 23 -19.88 -24.67 -3.18
C LEU A 23 -19.41 -24.94 -1.76
N ASP A 24 -19.09 -26.20 -1.46
CA ASP A 24 -18.59 -26.57 -0.13
C ASP A 24 -17.15 -26.12 0.11
N GLU A 25 -16.31 -26.09 -0.93
CA GLU A 25 -14.88 -25.78 -0.79
C GLU A 25 -14.35 -25.04 -2.04
N LEU A 26 -14.16 -23.73 -1.93
CA LEU A 26 -13.49 -22.93 -2.95
C LEU A 26 -12.48 -22.01 -2.26
N PHE A 27 -11.20 -22.33 -2.40
CA PHE A 27 -10.11 -21.56 -1.82
C PHE A 27 -9.38 -20.73 -2.87
N VAL A 28 -8.53 -19.82 -2.42
CA VAL A 28 -7.71 -18.99 -3.31
C VAL A 28 -6.87 -19.90 -4.19
N ASN A 29 -6.98 -19.69 -5.51
CA ASN A 29 -6.20 -20.43 -6.50
C ASN A 29 -4.90 -19.68 -6.82
N ARG A 30 -4.95 -18.34 -6.90
CA ARG A 30 -3.79 -17.51 -7.24
C ARG A 30 -3.84 -16.17 -6.53
N VAL A 31 -2.68 -15.67 -6.14
CA VAL A 31 -2.48 -14.26 -5.79
C VAL A 31 -2.03 -13.51 -7.05
N LEU A 32 -2.70 -12.41 -7.38
CA LEU A 32 -2.41 -11.62 -8.59
C LEU A 32 -1.53 -10.41 -8.29
N GLN A 33 -1.81 -9.69 -7.20
CA GLN A 33 -1.11 -8.47 -6.83
C GLN A 33 -1.20 -8.27 -5.31
N PHE A 34 -0.24 -7.54 -4.74
CA PHE A 34 -0.22 -7.14 -3.35
C PHE A 34 0.60 -5.87 -3.16
N SER A 35 0.32 -5.09 -2.12
CA SER A 35 1.03 -3.84 -1.81
C SER A 35 2.40 -4.05 -1.18
N SER A 36 2.55 -5.06 -0.33
CA SER A 36 3.80 -5.41 0.34
C SER A 36 3.78 -6.88 0.75
N GLN A 37 4.94 -7.42 1.06
CA GLN A 37 5.03 -8.73 1.71
C GLN A 37 6.26 -8.77 2.61
N TYR A 38 6.12 -9.46 3.75
CA TYR A 38 7.22 -9.63 4.68
C TYR A 38 8.27 -10.58 4.12
N GLY A 39 7.85 -11.68 3.49
CA GLY A 39 8.63 -12.73 2.82
C GLY A 39 9.28 -12.34 1.49
N ALA A 40 10.32 -13.06 1.07
CA ALA A 40 11.04 -12.77 -0.19
C ALA A 40 10.33 -13.49 -1.32
N ALA A 41 10.23 -12.89 -2.51
CA ALA A 41 9.56 -13.52 -3.65
C ALA A 41 10.14 -14.90 -4.03
N GLN A 42 11.41 -15.16 -3.70
CA GLN A 42 12.11 -16.43 -3.92
C GLN A 42 12.04 -17.40 -2.71
N SER A 43 11.30 -17.05 -1.65
CA SER A 43 11.18 -17.82 -0.41
C SER A 43 9.74 -18.29 -0.23
N MET A 44 9.54 -19.41 0.46
CA MET A 44 8.20 -19.88 0.87
C MET A 44 7.73 -19.26 2.19
N CYS A 45 8.56 -18.41 2.83
CA CYS A 45 8.28 -17.90 4.16
C CYS A 45 7.63 -16.51 4.10
N TYR A 46 6.45 -16.34 4.69
CA TYR A 46 5.75 -15.08 4.92
C TYR A 46 5.39 -14.32 3.63
N ILE A 47 5.17 -15.03 2.53
CA ILE A 47 4.87 -14.43 1.23
C ILE A 47 3.36 -14.36 0.99
N ALA A 48 2.92 -13.43 0.14
CA ALA A 48 1.50 -13.31 -0.18
C ALA A 48 0.92 -14.60 -0.78
N ASN A 49 1.71 -15.34 -1.56
CA ASN A 49 1.29 -16.59 -2.21
C ASN A 49 0.94 -17.71 -1.24
N ASN A 50 1.26 -17.58 0.04
CA ASN A 50 0.85 -18.52 1.09
C ASN A 50 -0.67 -18.51 1.33
N LEU A 51 -1.43 -17.57 0.75
CA LEU A 51 -2.91 -17.63 0.75
C LEU A 51 -3.48 -18.73 -0.15
N VAL A 52 -2.69 -19.29 -1.07
CA VAL A 52 -3.17 -20.25 -2.07
C VAL A 52 -3.47 -21.61 -1.41
N GLY A 53 -4.68 -22.11 -1.62
CA GLY A 53 -5.12 -23.41 -1.11
C GLY A 53 -5.89 -23.36 0.21
N PRO A 54 -6.22 -24.55 0.77
CA PRO A 54 -6.88 -24.68 2.07
C PRO A 54 -5.94 -24.28 3.23
N PRO A 55 -6.47 -23.99 4.44
CA PRO A 55 -5.65 -23.65 5.59
C PRO A 55 -4.68 -24.78 5.97
N GLU A 56 -3.40 -24.45 6.16
CA GLU A 56 -2.36 -25.39 6.61
C GLU A 56 -2.09 -25.29 8.12
N VAL A 57 -2.38 -24.13 8.71
CA VAL A 57 -1.99 -23.78 10.09
C VAL A 57 -3.18 -23.82 11.04
N TYR A 58 -4.30 -23.22 10.67
CA TYR A 58 -5.50 -23.17 11.50
C TYR A 58 -5.95 -24.59 11.91
N PRO A 59 -6.33 -24.86 13.17
CA PRO A 59 -6.63 -23.91 14.26
C PRO A 59 -5.45 -23.60 15.19
N LYS A 60 -4.20 -23.74 14.74
CA LYS A 60 -3.04 -23.32 15.55
C LYS A 60 -2.95 -21.79 15.54
N HIS A 61 -2.62 -21.22 16.70
CA HIS A 61 -2.30 -19.81 16.86
C HIS A 61 -0.80 -19.64 17.06
N GLY A 62 -0.21 -18.66 16.40
CA GLY A 62 1.21 -18.36 16.51
C GLY A 62 1.76 -17.81 15.21
N ASP A 63 3.07 -17.62 15.20
CA ASP A 63 3.82 -17.10 14.06
C ASP A 63 4.30 -18.25 13.17
N PHE A 64 3.76 -18.33 11.96
CA PHE A 64 4.04 -19.45 11.06
C PHE A 64 4.56 -18.94 9.72
N THR A 65 5.70 -19.48 9.29
CA THR A 65 6.33 -19.08 8.02
C THR A 65 5.46 -19.37 6.80
N CYS A 66 4.53 -20.32 6.86
CA CYS A 66 3.65 -20.66 5.74
C CYS A 66 2.36 -19.82 5.67
N THR A 67 2.30 -18.66 6.34
CA THR A 67 1.14 -17.74 6.24
C THR A 67 1.48 -16.50 5.41
N CYS A 68 0.45 -15.75 5.01
CA CYS A 68 0.60 -14.46 4.34
C CYS A 68 0.77 -13.32 5.35
N VAL A 69 1.82 -12.54 5.17
CA VAL A 69 2.21 -11.45 6.08
C VAL A 69 2.63 -10.21 5.31
N PHE A 70 2.08 -9.06 5.68
CA PHE A 70 2.45 -7.74 5.14
C PHE A 70 3.59 -7.11 5.94
N ARG A 71 4.32 -6.16 5.34
CA ARG A 71 5.35 -5.43 6.11
C ARG A 71 4.71 -4.46 7.10
N THR A 72 3.58 -3.86 6.76
CA THR A 72 2.95 -2.85 7.62
C THR A 72 2.26 -3.51 8.82
N TYR A 73 2.51 -2.99 10.01
CA TYR A 73 1.82 -3.43 11.23
C TYR A 73 1.81 -2.40 12.36
N GLY A 74 0.67 -2.23 13.01
CA GLY A 74 0.53 -1.30 14.12
C GLY A 74 0.68 0.17 13.74
N PRO A 75 0.58 1.08 14.73
CA PRO A 75 0.58 2.52 14.49
C PRO A 75 1.96 3.08 14.12
N TRP A 76 3.03 2.33 14.38
CA TRP A 76 4.38 2.87 14.39
C TRP A 76 4.97 3.12 13.00
N TRP A 77 4.51 2.42 11.95
CA TRP A 77 4.87 2.73 10.56
C TRP A 77 4.41 4.13 10.17
N LYS A 78 3.31 4.61 10.75
CA LYS A 78 2.82 5.99 10.57
C LYS A 78 3.55 7.02 11.45
N MET A 79 4.31 6.55 12.43
CA MET A 79 5.13 7.37 13.33
C MET A 79 6.61 7.35 12.94
N ALA A 80 6.98 6.67 11.85
CA ALA A 80 8.37 6.62 11.36
C ALA A 80 8.82 7.98 10.83
N PRO A 81 10.06 8.41 11.07
CA PRO A 81 10.65 9.52 10.33
C PRO A 81 10.45 9.39 8.81
N SER A 82 10.52 8.16 8.28
CA SER A 82 10.26 7.83 6.88
C SER A 82 8.78 7.79 6.48
N ALA A 83 7.84 7.89 7.43
CA ALA A 83 6.42 7.68 7.17
C ALA A 83 5.87 8.72 6.19
N PRO A 84 5.18 8.29 5.10
CA PRO A 84 4.57 9.22 4.17
C PRO A 84 3.53 10.08 4.88
N LYS A 85 3.69 11.41 4.86
CA LYS A 85 2.70 12.32 5.44
C LYS A 85 1.41 12.22 4.62
N SER A 86 0.28 11.97 5.30
CA SER A 86 -1.03 11.96 4.65
C SER A 86 -1.39 13.35 4.13
N PHE A 87 -1.97 13.41 2.93
CA PHE A 87 -2.55 14.63 2.38
C PHE A 87 -3.83 14.30 1.60
N GLY A 88 -4.62 15.35 1.36
CA GLY A 88 -5.99 15.22 0.86
C GLY A 88 -6.99 15.07 2.00
N ARG A 89 -8.27 15.20 1.67
CA ARG A 89 -9.38 14.87 2.57
C ARG A 89 -9.89 13.49 2.18
N PHE A 90 -10.33 12.72 3.16
CA PHE A 90 -10.78 11.34 2.95
C PHE A 90 -12.24 11.22 3.37
N SER A 91 -13.06 10.59 2.53
CA SER A 91 -14.41 10.15 2.94
C SER A 91 -14.38 8.90 3.83
N THR A 92 -13.27 8.15 3.84
CA THR A 92 -13.11 6.95 4.67
C THR A 92 -12.42 7.24 6.00
N PRO A 93 -12.97 6.78 7.14
CA PRO A 93 -12.32 6.92 8.45
C PRO A 93 -11.10 6.00 8.63
N TYR A 94 -10.95 4.97 7.79
CA TYR A 94 -9.86 3.98 7.85
C TYR A 94 -9.23 3.81 6.47
N PRO A 95 -8.26 4.66 6.08
CA PRO A 95 -7.59 4.53 4.80
C PRO A 95 -6.70 3.29 4.77
N SER A 96 -6.86 2.45 3.76
CA SER A 96 -6.14 1.19 3.64
C SER A 96 -4.63 1.39 3.51
N ASP A 97 -3.90 0.59 4.28
CA ASP A 97 -2.44 0.57 4.33
C ASP A 97 -1.90 -0.43 3.29
N ASP A 98 -2.47 -1.64 3.26
CA ASP A 98 -2.09 -2.74 2.37
C ASP A 98 -3.29 -3.35 1.64
N PHE A 99 -3.02 -4.13 0.59
CA PHE A 99 -4.01 -4.94 -0.11
C PHE A 99 -3.42 -6.25 -0.64
N VAL A 100 -4.30 -7.21 -0.94
CA VAL A 100 -4.01 -8.38 -1.76
C VAL A 100 -5.15 -8.64 -2.74
N GLU A 101 -4.80 -8.94 -3.98
CA GLU A 101 -5.73 -9.37 -5.03
C GLU A 101 -5.63 -10.88 -5.22
N ILE A 102 -6.77 -11.55 -5.07
CA ILE A 102 -6.88 -13.00 -5.05
C ILE A 102 -7.86 -13.46 -6.13
N LEU A 103 -7.50 -14.55 -6.79
CA LEU A 103 -8.28 -15.21 -7.82
C LEU A 103 -8.68 -16.59 -7.33
N PHE A 104 -9.97 -16.89 -7.42
CA PHE A 104 -10.52 -18.22 -7.21
C PHE A 104 -10.62 -18.96 -8.55
N GLU A 105 -10.59 -20.30 -8.51
CA GLU A 105 -10.60 -21.13 -9.71
C GLU A 105 -11.82 -20.89 -10.61
N ARG A 106 -12.99 -20.63 -10.01
CA ARG A 106 -14.28 -20.55 -10.71
C ARG A 106 -15.09 -19.34 -10.26
N MET A 107 -15.87 -18.77 -11.18
CA MET A 107 -16.80 -17.68 -10.88
C MET A 107 -18.01 -18.19 -10.11
N VAL A 108 -18.47 -17.41 -9.14
CA VAL A 108 -19.64 -17.71 -8.30
C VAL A 108 -20.46 -16.45 -8.09
N TYR A 109 -21.73 -16.59 -7.69
CA TYR A 109 -22.45 -15.51 -7.02
C TYR A 109 -22.03 -15.49 -5.55
N PRO A 110 -21.14 -14.56 -5.15
CA PRO A 110 -20.49 -14.65 -3.87
C PRO A 110 -21.42 -14.15 -2.77
N THR A 111 -21.39 -14.82 -1.63
CA THR A 111 -22.18 -14.49 -0.44
C THR A 111 -21.31 -14.09 0.74
N GLY A 112 -20.03 -14.47 0.72
CA GLY A 112 -19.12 -14.14 1.79
C GLY A 112 -17.77 -14.82 1.70
N PHE A 113 -16.94 -14.54 2.69
CA PHE A 113 -15.68 -15.23 2.95
C PHE A 113 -15.65 -15.88 4.32
N LYS A 114 -14.88 -16.96 4.44
CA LYS A 114 -14.25 -17.36 5.71
C LYS A 114 -12.76 -17.08 5.60
N VAL A 115 -12.25 -16.18 6.43
CA VAL A 115 -10.82 -15.85 6.48
C VAL A 115 -10.21 -16.51 7.71
N TYR A 116 -9.18 -17.33 7.51
CA TYR A 116 -8.49 -18.06 8.57
C TYR A 116 -7.33 -17.20 9.08
N GLU A 117 -7.57 -16.37 10.10
CA GLU A 117 -6.55 -15.51 10.71
C GLU A 117 -5.87 -16.27 11.85
N THR A 118 -4.56 -16.49 11.76
CA THR A 118 -3.79 -17.35 12.69
C THR A 118 -2.96 -16.56 13.70
N TYR A 119 -2.66 -15.29 13.43
CA TYR A 119 -1.88 -14.42 14.31
C TYR A 119 -2.30 -12.95 14.16
N ASN A 120 -2.45 -12.25 15.28
CA ASN A 120 -2.91 -10.85 15.36
C ASN A 120 -4.08 -10.49 14.41
N PRO A 121 -5.25 -11.15 14.56
CA PRO A 121 -6.40 -10.91 13.69
C PRO A 121 -6.97 -9.49 13.81
N GLY A 122 -7.77 -9.09 12.81
CA GLY A 122 -8.58 -7.88 12.84
C GLY A 122 -8.15 -6.77 11.88
N ALA A 123 -7.26 -7.08 10.94
CA ALA A 123 -6.67 -6.10 10.02
C ALA A 123 -7.58 -5.75 8.82
N ILE A 124 -8.48 -6.65 8.43
CA ILE A 124 -9.30 -6.53 7.21
C ILE A 124 -10.35 -5.42 7.37
N VAL A 125 -10.38 -4.47 6.43
CA VAL A 125 -11.30 -3.31 6.46
C VAL A 125 -12.16 -3.17 5.21
N LYS A 126 -11.79 -3.82 4.10
CA LYS A 126 -12.58 -3.77 2.86
C LYS A 126 -12.42 -5.04 2.03
N VAL A 127 -13.50 -5.45 1.37
CA VAL A 127 -13.50 -6.47 0.32
C VAL A 127 -14.17 -5.90 -0.92
N MET A 128 -13.45 -5.94 -2.04
CA MET A 128 -13.90 -5.52 -3.36
C MET A 128 -14.06 -6.75 -4.25
N ALA A 129 -15.16 -6.81 -5.01
CA ALA A 129 -15.46 -7.85 -6.00
C ALA A 129 -15.35 -7.27 -7.41
N CYS A 130 -14.62 -7.94 -8.29
CA CYS A 130 -14.37 -7.48 -9.65
C CYS A 130 -15.40 -8.04 -10.63
N ASP A 131 -16.12 -7.19 -11.34
CA ASP A 131 -16.89 -7.55 -12.52
C ASP A 131 -15.97 -7.56 -13.74
N ARG A 132 -15.51 -8.77 -14.11
CA ARG A 132 -14.72 -8.98 -15.33
C ARG A 132 -15.58 -9.10 -16.58
N LEU A 133 -16.90 -9.28 -16.44
CA LEU A 133 -17.83 -9.52 -17.54
C LEU A 133 -18.51 -8.24 -18.02
N ALA A 134 -18.42 -7.15 -17.26
CA ALA A 134 -18.66 -5.79 -17.73
C ALA A 134 -17.83 -5.41 -18.99
N GLY A 135 -16.86 -6.24 -19.41
CA GLY A 135 -16.05 -6.11 -20.62
C GLY A 135 -16.51 -6.93 -21.84
N THR A 136 -17.77 -7.33 -21.98
CA THR A 136 -18.30 -7.77 -23.29
C THR A 136 -18.44 -6.56 -24.23
N CYS A 137 -18.42 -6.80 -25.55
CA CYS A 137 -18.22 -5.88 -26.68
C CYS A 137 -19.03 -4.57 -26.77
N VAL A 138 -19.79 -4.19 -25.75
CA VAL A 138 -20.66 -3.01 -25.71
C VAL A 138 -20.02 -1.83 -24.96
N ASP A 139 -19.10 -2.06 -24.01
CA ASP A 139 -18.66 -1.00 -23.06
C ASP A 139 -17.14 -0.67 -23.08
N GLN A 140 -16.41 -0.96 -24.16
CA GLN A 140 -14.98 -0.65 -24.31
C GLN A 140 -14.01 -1.25 -23.25
N GLY A 141 -14.43 -2.25 -22.44
CA GLY A 141 -13.50 -3.10 -21.69
C GLY A 141 -13.09 -2.64 -20.28
N ASP A 142 -13.79 -1.67 -19.67
CA ASP A 142 -13.45 -1.20 -18.32
C ASP A 142 -13.84 -2.22 -17.23
N THR A 143 -12.83 -2.75 -16.53
CA THR A 143 -13.01 -3.63 -15.36
C THR A 143 -13.64 -2.86 -14.20
N LYS A 144 -14.78 -3.33 -13.69
CA LYS A 144 -15.51 -2.62 -12.61
C LYS A 144 -15.34 -3.31 -11.26
N TRP A 145 -14.98 -2.56 -10.23
CA TRP A 145 -14.84 -3.06 -8.87
C TRP A 145 -15.96 -2.54 -7.97
N ASN A 146 -16.64 -3.45 -7.27
CA ASN A 146 -17.72 -3.11 -6.34
C ASN A 146 -17.34 -3.48 -4.90
N CYS A 147 -17.57 -2.56 -3.96
CA CYS A 147 -17.35 -2.81 -2.54
C CYS A 147 -18.46 -3.71 -1.99
N VAL A 148 -18.14 -4.98 -1.74
CA VAL A 148 -19.09 -5.97 -1.22
C VAL A 148 -19.09 -6.02 0.30
N TRP A 149 -18.03 -5.56 0.95
CA TRP A 149 -17.97 -5.43 2.39
C TRP A 149 -16.96 -4.35 2.81
N SER A 150 -17.27 -3.64 3.91
CA SER A 150 -16.37 -2.69 4.55
C SER A 150 -16.67 -2.61 6.05
N GLY A 151 -15.64 -2.50 6.88
CA GLY A 151 -15.77 -2.37 8.33
C GLY A 151 -14.56 -1.70 8.98
N PRO A 152 -14.67 -1.30 10.26
CA PRO A 152 -13.52 -0.78 11.00
C PRO A 152 -12.50 -1.90 11.27
N PRO A 153 -11.20 -1.57 11.43
CA PRO A 153 -10.21 -2.51 11.95
C PRO A 153 -10.61 -2.95 13.36
N GLN A 154 -10.46 -4.23 13.66
CA GLN A 154 -10.93 -4.84 14.90
C GLN A 154 -9.77 -5.04 15.87
N LYS A 155 -10.00 -4.75 17.15
CA LYS A 155 -9.09 -5.18 18.22
C LYS A 155 -9.54 -6.55 18.69
N CYS A 156 -8.80 -7.59 18.35
CA CYS A 156 -9.15 -8.97 18.64
C CYS A 156 -8.30 -9.53 19.79
N SER A 157 -8.75 -10.64 20.40
CA SER A 157 -7.91 -11.43 21.31
C SER A 157 -6.76 -12.08 20.53
N GLU A 158 -5.63 -12.32 21.19
CA GLU A 158 -4.46 -13.04 20.65
C GLU A 158 -4.74 -14.56 20.52
N LYS A 159 -5.72 -14.90 19.69
CA LYS A 159 -6.12 -16.27 19.33
C LYS A 159 -6.42 -16.31 17.84
N CYS A 160 -6.18 -17.44 17.21
CA CYS A 160 -6.61 -17.69 15.85
C CYS A 160 -8.14 -17.65 15.77
N ARG A 161 -8.69 -17.26 14.62
CA ARG A 161 -10.13 -17.26 14.39
C ARG A 161 -10.47 -17.46 12.92
N ILE A 162 -11.70 -17.85 12.67
CA ILE A 162 -12.32 -17.73 11.37
C ILE A 162 -13.12 -16.44 11.37
N PHE A 163 -12.69 -15.46 10.58
CA PHE A 163 -13.45 -14.23 10.36
C PHE A 163 -14.43 -14.44 9.21
N GLU A 164 -15.71 -14.60 9.56
CA GLU A 164 -16.78 -14.74 8.59
C GLU A 164 -17.27 -13.37 8.12
N ILE A 165 -17.18 -13.13 6.82
CA ILE A 165 -17.56 -11.87 6.17
C ILE A 165 -18.79 -12.14 5.31
N SER A 166 -19.92 -11.47 5.57
CA SER A 166 -21.09 -11.52 4.70
C SER A 166 -21.05 -10.38 3.68
N PHE A 167 -21.26 -10.72 2.40
CA PHE A 167 -21.24 -9.75 1.32
C PHE A 167 -22.60 -9.12 1.06
N LYS A 168 -22.55 -7.84 0.66
CA LYS A 168 -23.67 -7.21 -0.03
C LYS A 168 -23.95 -7.98 -1.33
N PRO A 169 -25.21 -8.31 -1.65
CA PRO A 169 -25.55 -9.00 -2.88
C PRO A 169 -25.04 -8.25 -4.12
N ILE A 170 -24.51 -9.00 -5.09
CA ILE A 170 -24.12 -8.49 -6.42
C ILE A 170 -24.86 -9.26 -7.51
N SER A 171 -25.08 -8.61 -8.66
CA SER A 171 -25.86 -9.14 -9.78
C SER A 171 -25.04 -9.93 -10.80
N TYR A 172 -23.73 -10.05 -10.60
CA TYR A 172 -22.82 -10.73 -11.52
C TYR A 172 -21.99 -11.79 -10.78
N PRO A 173 -21.63 -12.89 -11.45
CA PRO A 173 -20.71 -13.86 -10.89
C PRO A 173 -19.27 -13.35 -11.00
N THR A 174 -18.43 -13.69 -10.03
CA THR A 174 -17.02 -13.31 -10.04
C THR A 174 -16.14 -14.33 -9.32
N ASN A 175 -14.86 -14.31 -9.63
CA ASN A 175 -13.80 -15.05 -8.95
C ASN A 175 -12.61 -14.17 -8.57
N LEU A 176 -12.67 -12.86 -8.84
CA LEU A 176 -11.58 -11.94 -8.54
C LEU A 176 -12.00 -10.99 -7.43
N PHE A 177 -11.21 -10.96 -6.37
CA PHE A 177 -11.44 -10.10 -5.22
C PHE A 177 -10.17 -9.37 -4.82
N ARG A 178 -10.36 -8.22 -4.18
CA ARG A 178 -9.30 -7.47 -3.51
C ARG A 178 -9.69 -7.28 -2.05
N ILE A 179 -8.78 -7.60 -1.16
CA ILE A 179 -8.94 -7.43 0.28
C ILE A 179 -7.97 -6.34 0.72
N GLU A 180 -8.48 -5.37 1.46
CA GLU A 180 -7.68 -4.24 1.97
C GLU A 180 -7.55 -4.30 3.48
N PHE A 181 -6.39 -3.87 3.97
CA PHE A 181 -5.97 -3.98 5.36
C PHE A 181 -5.65 -2.62 5.95
N HIS A 182 -5.93 -2.48 7.24
CA HIS A 182 -5.52 -1.33 8.06
C HIS A 182 -4.96 -1.83 9.38
N HIS A 183 -3.67 -1.59 9.61
CA HIS A 183 -2.96 -2.32 10.66
C HIS A 183 -2.87 -1.60 12.01
N ARG A 184 -3.41 -0.38 12.13
CA ARG A 184 -3.23 0.49 13.32
C ARG A 184 -3.64 -0.16 14.65
N MET A 185 -4.63 -1.05 14.65
CA MET A 185 -5.14 -1.69 15.88
C MET A 185 -4.30 -2.88 16.33
N LEU A 186 -3.39 -3.35 15.48
CA LEU A 186 -2.56 -4.51 15.76
C LEU A 186 -1.30 -4.07 16.52
N GLN A 187 -0.89 -4.86 17.51
CA GLN A 187 0.40 -4.63 18.16
C GLN A 187 1.56 -5.10 17.26
N TYR A 188 1.29 -6.09 16.41
CA TYR A 188 2.23 -6.74 15.53
C TYR A 188 1.58 -7.15 14.19
N TYR A 189 2.31 -7.79 13.26
CA TYR A 189 1.73 -8.13 11.95
C TYR A 189 0.62 -9.17 12.04
N THR A 190 -0.36 -9.03 11.14
CA THR A 190 -1.42 -10.02 10.95
C THR A 190 -0.90 -11.17 10.11
N GLU A 191 -1.33 -12.39 10.43
CA GLU A 191 -1.12 -13.58 9.61
C GLU A 191 -2.45 -14.15 9.13
N ILE A 192 -2.50 -14.46 7.83
CA ILE A 192 -3.65 -15.08 7.19
C ILE A 192 -3.16 -16.37 6.56
N ASP A 193 -3.78 -17.47 6.96
CA ASP A 193 -3.46 -18.82 6.52
C ASP A 193 -4.17 -19.13 5.21
N ALA A 194 -5.49 -18.95 5.17
CA ALA A 194 -6.29 -19.20 3.98
C ALA A 194 -7.55 -18.33 3.90
N ILE A 195 -8.16 -18.31 2.72
CA ILE A 195 -9.43 -17.63 2.47
C ILE A 195 -10.33 -18.56 1.65
N GLN A 196 -11.50 -18.87 2.21
CA GLN A 196 -12.55 -19.65 1.56
C GLN A 196 -13.64 -18.72 1.02
N LEU A 197 -14.00 -18.90 -0.24
CA LEU A 197 -15.13 -18.24 -0.89
C LEU A 197 -16.42 -19.04 -0.72
N ILE A 198 -17.43 -18.37 -0.18
CA ILE A 198 -18.78 -18.90 -0.05
C ILE A 198 -19.65 -18.28 -1.15
N GLY A 199 -20.27 -19.12 -1.97
CA GLY A 199 -21.16 -18.62 -3.02
C GLY A 199 -21.89 -19.74 -3.75
N TYR A 200 -22.78 -19.32 -4.63
CA TYR A 200 -23.56 -20.23 -5.46
C TYR A 200 -22.97 -20.33 -6.86
N LYS A 201 -23.02 -21.54 -7.43
CA LYS A 201 -22.64 -21.75 -8.83
C LYS A 201 -23.51 -20.87 -9.75
N PRO A 202 -22.93 -20.17 -10.74
CA PRO A 202 -23.71 -19.45 -11.74
C PRO A 202 -24.49 -20.45 -12.61
N ASN A 203 -25.78 -20.21 -12.84
CA ASN A 203 -26.51 -20.92 -13.87
C ASN A 203 -26.29 -20.17 -15.20
N LEU A 204 -25.33 -20.64 -15.99
CA LEU A 204 -24.82 -19.93 -17.18
C LEU A 204 -25.87 -19.73 -18.28
N GLU A 205 -26.93 -20.54 -18.31
CA GLU A 205 -28.04 -20.41 -19.28
C GLU A 205 -28.86 -19.11 -19.09
N ASN A 206 -28.96 -18.60 -17.85
CA ASN A 206 -29.75 -17.40 -17.54
C ASN A 206 -28.94 -16.10 -17.56
N TYR A 207 -27.61 -16.18 -17.65
CA TYR A 207 -26.73 -15.00 -17.55
C TYR A 207 -26.66 -14.19 -18.84
N ILE A 208 -26.82 -14.83 -20.01
CA ILE A 208 -26.77 -14.17 -21.32
C ILE A 208 -28.04 -13.30 -21.55
N VAL A 209 -29.12 -13.53 -20.80
CA VAL A 209 -30.45 -12.96 -21.07
C VAL A 209 -30.78 -11.76 -20.16
N SER A 210 -30.05 -11.50 -19.07
CA SER A 210 -30.40 -10.44 -18.11
C SER A 210 -29.74 -9.07 -18.34
N GLN A 211 -29.09 -8.85 -19.48
CA GLN A 211 -28.64 -7.52 -19.92
C GLN A 211 -29.82 -6.79 -20.60
N ILE A 212 -30.93 -6.62 -19.87
CA ILE A 212 -32.00 -5.69 -20.26
C ILE A 212 -31.81 -4.43 -19.43
N SER A 213 -31.68 -3.34 -20.18
CA SER A 213 -31.54 -1.94 -19.81
C SER A 213 -32.34 -1.56 -18.56
N PHE A 214 -31.65 -1.05 -17.54
CA PHE A 214 -32.30 -0.19 -16.55
C PHE A 214 -32.52 1.19 -17.20
N SER A 215 -33.75 1.44 -17.67
CA SER A 215 -34.24 2.80 -17.86
C SER A 215 -34.69 3.35 -16.51
N THR A 216 -33.91 4.28 -15.94
CA THR A 216 -34.38 5.13 -14.86
C THR A 216 -35.41 6.11 -15.43
N ALA A 217 -36.69 5.80 -15.28
CA ALA A 217 -37.73 6.82 -15.29
C ALA A 217 -37.61 7.60 -13.98
N ILE A 218 -37.10 8.83 -14.07
CA ILE A 218 -37.21 9.81 -13.00
C ILE A 218 -38.66 10.32 -13.05
N THR A 219 -39.46 9.95 -12.06
CA THR A 219 -40.70 10.68 -11.78
C THR A 219 -40.35 12.07 -11.30
N SER A 220 -40.88 13.07 -11.98
CA SER A 220 -40.85 14.47 -11.59
C SER A 220 -41.45 14.65 -10.18
N PRO A 221 -40.81 15.36 -9.25
CA PRO A 221 -41.48 15.80 -8.04
C PRO A 221 -42.45 16.92 -8.38
N ASP A 222 -43.62 16.88 -7.73
CA ASP A 222 -44.63 17.91 -7.75
C ASP A 222 -44.05 19.32 -7.53
N ALA A 223 -44.64 20.29 -8.23
CA ALA A 223 -44.27 21.70 -8.17
C ALA A 223 -44.62 22.30 -6.80
N ILE A 224 -43.63 22.36 -5.92
CA ILE A 224 -43.64 23.29 -4.78
C ILE A 224 -43.41 24.69 -5.34
N GLN A 225 -44.23 25.68 -4.97
CA GLN A 225 -44.02 27.09 -5.31
C GLN A 225 -42.59 27.51 -4.89
N ARG A 226 -41.78 27.89 -5.88
CA ARG A 226 -40.37 28.22 -5.72
C ARG A 226 -40.19 29.74 -5.64
N ASP A 227 -39.50 30.21 -4.61
CA ASP A 227 -39.09 31.62 -4.47
C ASP A 227 -38.19 32.07 -5.63
N SER A 228 -38.30 33.34 -6.02
CA SER A 228 -37.60 33.98 -7.16
C SER A 228 -36.07 33.87 -7.10
N LEU A 229 -35.49 33.62 -5.92
CA LEU A 229 -34.05 33.42 -5.71
C LEU A 229 -33.55 32.04 -6.19
N THR A 230 -34.44 31.07 -6.38
CA THR A 230 -34.08 29.71 -6.86
C THR A 230 -33.97 29.60 -8.38
N GLU A 231 -34.34 30.63 -9.14
CA GLU A 231 -34.15 30.70 -10.59
C GLU A 231 -32.73 31.15 -10.99
N MET A 232 -31.96 31.73 -10.06
CA MET A 232 -30.58 32.14 -10.31
C MET A 232 -29.63 30.94 -10.25
N ASP A 233 -28.80 30.76 -11.29
CA ASP A 233 -27.69 29.80 -11.26
C ASP A 233 -26.78 30.09 -10.05
N GLY A 234 -26.69 29.13 -9.13
CA GLY A 234 -25.99 29.25 -7.85
C GLY A 234 -26.86 29.52 -6.62
N GLY A 235 -28.14 29.91 -6.77
CA GLY A 235 -29.07 30.15 -5.67
C GLY A 235 -28.48 31.01 -4.54
N TYR A 236 -28.74 30.62 -3.28
CA TYR A 236 -28.21 31.32 -2.11
C TYR A 236 -26.67 31.31 -2.00
N PHE A 237 -25.96 30.40 -2.68
CA PHE A 237 -24.49 30.38 -2.66
C PHE A 237 -23.89 31.61 -3.34
N LYS A 238 -24.62 32.23 -4.27
CA LYS A 238 -24.17 33.47 -4.93
C LYS A 238 -24.20 34.69 -4.02
N LEU A 239 -24.91 34.61 -2.89
CA LEU A 239 -24.91 35.65 -1.86
C LEU A 239 -23.68 35.58 -0.94
N LEU A 240 -22.94 34.46 -0.96
CA LEU A 240 -21.74 34.31 -0.15
C LEU A 240 -20.56 35.06 -0.82
N PRO A 241 -19.73 35.78 -0.05
CA PRO A 241 -18.44 36.24 -0.53
C PRO A 241 -17.60 35.07 -1.04
N GLN A 242 -16.79 35.30 -2.09
CA GLN A 242 -16.03 34.24 -2.75
C GLN A 242 -15.07 33.53 -1.78
N GLU A 243 -14.52 34.26 -0.81
CA GLU A 243 -13.63 33.74 0.23
C GLU A 243 -14.35 32.79 1.18
N ILE A 244 -15.61 33.11 1.51
CA ILE A 244 -16.46 32.26 2.37
C ILE A 244 -16.87 31.01 1.60
N LEU A 245 -17.28 31.15 0.34
CA LEU A 245 -17.59 30.00 -0.50
C LEU A 245 -16.36 29.10 -0.65
N PHE A 246 -15.19 29.65 -0.97
CA PHE A 246 -13.94 28.92 -1.05
C PHE A 246 -13.61 28.21 0.26
N PHE A 247 -13.74 28.91 1.39
CA PHE A 247 -13.53 28.33 2.72
C PHE A 247 -14.45 27.12 2.96
N LEU A 248 -15.75 27.24 2.65
CA LEU A 248 -16.69 26.11 2.75
C LEU A 248 -16.30 24.95 1.82
N LEU A 249 -15.96 25.25 0.57
CA LEU A 249 -15.52 24.24 -0.41
C LEU A 249 -14.22 23.53 0.03
N SER A 250 -13.33 24.21 0.76
CA SER A 250 -12.07 23.65 1.25
C SER A 250 -12.25 22.54 2.31
N TYR A 251 -13.45 22.40 2.88
CA TYR A 251 -13.81 21.30 3.77
C TYR A 251 -14.25 20.03 3.03
N LEU A 252 -14.55 20.13 1.73
CA LEU A 252 -15.01 18.99 0.93
C LEU A 252 -13.84 18.12 0.46
N ASP A 253 -14.09 16.82 0.35
CA ASP A 253 -13.15 15.91 -0.30
C ASP A 253 -13.27 15.98 -1.84
N GLN A 254 -12.31 15.37 -2.54
CA GLN A 254 -12.24 15.46 -4.00
C GLN A 254 -13.49 14.87 -4.66
N VAL A 255 -14.08 13.83 -4.07
CA VAL A 255 -15.33 13.23 -4.57
C VAL A 255 -16.50 14.19 -4.39
N SER A 256 -16.64 14.81 -3.22
CA SER A 256 -17.70 15.77 -2.92
C SER A 256 -17.59 17.02 -3.79
N LEU A 257 -16.37 17.53 -4.05
CA LEU A 257 -16.14 18.62 -5.00
C LEU A 257 -16.61 18.23 -6.41
N CYS A 258 -16.26 17.04 -6.88
CA CYS A 258 -16.72 16.53 -8.18
C CYS A 258 -18.25 16.36 -8.25
N LEU A 259 -18.89 15.89 -7.18
CA LEU A 259 -20.35 15.77 -7.12
C LEU A 259 -21.02 17.13 -7.11
N LEU A 260 -20.51 18.07 -6.30
CA LEU A 260 -21.03 19.43 -6.24
C LEU A 260 -20.91 20.15 -7.59
N SER A 261 -19.82 19.89 -8.33
CA SER A 261 -19.62 20.46 -9.67
C SER A 261 -20.67 20.03 -10.71
N GLN A 262 -21.48 19.01 -10.41
CA GLN A 262 -22.55 18.52 -11.29
C GLN A 262 -23.90 19.17 -10.97
N THR A 263 -24.00 20.02 -9.95
CA THR A 263 -25.29 20.57 -9.49
C THR A 263 -25.72 21.83 -10.25
N CYS A 264 -24.82 22.79 -10.46
CA CYS A 264 -25.08 24.02 -11.21
C CYS A 264 -23.79 24.61 -11.79
N LYS A 265 -23.88 25.59 -12.72
CA LYS A 265 -22.69 26.12 -13.40
C LYS A 265 -21.85 26.96 -12.43
N TYR A 266 -22.47 27.79 -11.60
CA TYR A 266 -21.77 28.57 -10.58
C TYR A 266 -20.92 27.72 -9.63
N LEU A 267 -21.48 26.62 -9.09
CA LEU A 267 -20.74 25.72 -8.19
C LEU A 267 -19.72 24.86 -8.94
N ARG A 268 -19.98 24.49 -10.20
CA ARG A 268 -18.97 23.89 -11.06
C ARG A 268 -17.76 24.79 -11.19
N ASP A 269 -17.97 26.04 -11.57
CA ASP A 269 -16.87 26.96 -11.84
C ASP A 269 -16.13 27.31 -10.52
N SER A 270 -16.86 27.41 -9.41
CA SER A 270 -16.28 27.62 -8.07
C SER A 270 -15.45 26.43 -7.58
N THR A 271 -15.91 25.20 -7.81
CA THR A 271 -15.18 23.98 -7.42
C THR A 271 -13.98 23.69 -8.32
N TYR A 272 -13.87 24.34 -9.48
CA TYR A 272 -12.73 24.22 -10.39
C TYR A 272 -11.55 25.13 -9.99
N ASP A 273 -11.71 25.95 -8.94
CA ASP A 273 -10.62 26.77 -8.41
C ASP A 273 -9.40 25.93 -8.06
N ALA A 274 -8.25 26.25 -8.68
CA ALA A 274 -7.04 25.44 -8.59
C ALA A 274 -6.48 25.31 -7.16
N PHE A 275 -6.79 26.24 -6.26
CA PHE A 275 -6.35 26.16 -4.86
C PHE A 275 -7.05 25.03 -4.09
N LEU A 276 -8.26 24.63 -4.50
CA LEU A 276 -8.96 23.45 -3.96
C LEU A 276 -8.28 22.14 -4.38
N TRP A 277 -7.51 22.17 -5.47
CA TRP A 277 -6.85 21.00 -6.08
C TRP A 277 -5.33 21.00 -5.86
N THR A 278 -4.83 21.74 -4.87
CA THR A 278 -3.39 21.74 -4.54
C THR A 278 -2.90 20.38 -4.06
N LYS A 279 -3.75 19.61 -3.35
CA LYS A 279 -3.41 18.29 -2.81
C LYS A 279 -4.47 17.28 -3.21
N VAL A 280 -4.14 16.38 -4.14
CA VAL A 280 -5.07 15.40 -4.70
C VAL A 280 -4.61 13.99 -4.35
N ASN A 281 -5.43 13.29 -3.56
CA ASN A 281 -5.18 11.89 -3.20
C ASN A 281 -6.32 11.01 -3.71
N LEU A 282 -6.02 10.22 -4.74
CA LEU A 282 -6.95 9.33 -5.40
C LEU A 282 -6.80 7.86 -4.98
N LYS A 283 -5.75 7.51 -4.22
CA LYS A 283 -5.49 6.15 -3.73
C LYS A 283 -6.73 5.50 -3.06
N PRO A 284 -7.49 6.15 -2.17
CA PRO A 284 -8.69 5.56 -1.57
C PRO A 284 -9.82 5.26 -2.56
N TYR A 285 -9.77 5.90 -3.72
CA TYR A 285 -10.76 5.83 -4.80
C TYR A 285 -10.22 5.11 -6.04
N TRP A 286 -9.11 4.37 -5.93
CA TRP A 286 -8.41 3.72 -7.04
C TRP A 286 -9.35 3.00 -8.03
N TYR A 287 -10.39 2.36 -7.50
CA TYR A 287 -11.38 1.59 -8.24
C TYR A 287 -12.40 2.43 -9.04
N LYS A 288 -12.40 3.75 -8.86
CA LYS A 288 -13.20 4.74 -9.61
C LYS A 288 -12.36 5.61 -10.52
N VAL A 289 -11.03 5.51 -10.44
CA VAL A 289 -10.12 6.34 -11.22
C VAL A 289 -9.90 5.70 -12.58
N SER A 290 -10.03 6.51 -13.62
CA SER A 290 -9.84 6.13 -15.02
C SER A 290 -9.13 7.26 -15.76
N ASP A 291 -8.73 7.02 -17.02
CA ASP A 291 -8.14 8.06 -17.87
C ASP A 291 -9.07 9.26 -18.03
N LYS A 292 -10.39 9.02 -18.16
CA LYS A 292 -11.40 10.08 -18.20
C LYS A 292 -11.38 10.92 -16.93
N THR A 293 -11.22 10.27 -15.78
CA THR A 293 -11.11 10.94 -14.47
C THR A 293 -9.87 11.84 -14.44
N LEU A 294 -8.68 11.32 -14.78
CA LEU A 294 -7.44 12.11 -14.75
C LEU A 294 -7.47 13.26 -15.76
N ASN A 295 -7.95 13.01 -16.98
CA ASN A 295 -8.08 14.05 -18.01
C ASN A 295 -9.02 15.19 -17.58
N SER A 296 -10.10 14.89 -16.87
CA SER A 296 -11.01 15.93 -16.34
C SER A 296 -10.35 16.83 -15.30
N LEU A 297 -9.41 16.28 -14.52
CA LEU A 297 -8.70 16.99 -13.46
C LEU A 297 -7.63 17.96 -14.00
N VAL A 298 -7.11 17.75 -15.21
CA VAL A 298 -6.07 18.59 -15.84
C VAL A 298 -6.44 20.08 -15.79
N SER A 299 -7.71 20.40 -16.08
CA SER A 299 -8.21 21.79 -16.09
C SER A 299 -8.19 22.46 -14.71
N ARG A 300 -8.29 21.67 -13.64
CA ARG A 300 -8.43 22.11 -12.24
C ARG A 300 -7.08 22.11 -11.51
N CYS A 301 -6.20 21.18 -11.86
CA CYS A 301 -4.94 20.89 -11.16
C CYS A 301 -3.75 21.79 -11.55
N LYS A 302 -3.99 23.06 -11.93
CA LYS A 302 -2.92 23.99 -12.37
C LYS A 302 -1.96 24.45 -11.25
N LYS A 303 -2.35 24.24 -9.98
CA LYS A 303 -1.58 24.57 -8.76
C LYS A 303 -1.33 23.33 -7.90
N LEU A 304 -1.43 22.14 -8.50
CA LEU A 304 -1.24 20.86 -7.83
C LEU A 304 0.22 20.73 -7.35
N ASN A 305 0.39 20.49 -6.05
CA ASN A 305 1.69 20.30 -5.41
C ASN A 305 1.88 18.89 -4.85
N LYS A 306 0.80 18.17 -4.51
CA LYS A 306 0.86 16.77 -4.08
C LYS A 306 -0.16 15.92 -4.81
N LEU A 307 0.32 14.88 -5.48
CA LEU A 307 -0.51 13.91 -6.20
C LEU A 307 -0.24 12.50 -5.70
N ASP A 308 -1.28 11.80 -5.31
CA ASP A 308 -1.24 10.36 -5.02
C ASP A 308 -2.26 9.64 -5.91
N VAL A 309 -1.75 8.87 -6.86
CA VAL A 309 -2.56 7.98 -7.72
C VAL A 309 -2.13 6.52 -7.54
N SER A 310 -1.55 6.20 -6.38
CA SER A 310 -1.17 4.84 -6.03
C SER A 310 -2.37 3.89 -6.17
N TRP A 311 -2.10 2.66 -6.61
CA TRP A 311 -3.08 1.59 -6.84
C TRP A 311 -4.07 1.83 -7.97
N CYS A 312 -4.00 2.96 -8.68
CA CYS A 312 -4.89 3.25 -9.79
C CYS A 312 -4.42 2.50 -11.05
N ASN A 313 -5.38 2.11 -11.89
CA ASN A 313 -5.10 1.48 -13.19
C ASN A 313 -5.52 2.45 -14.30
N VAL A 314 -4.58 3.28 -14.74
CA VAL A 314 -4.75 4.31 -15.78
C VAL A 314 -3.65 4.14 -16.83
N THR A 315 -3.63 4.97 -17.87
CA THR A 315 -2.52 5.01 -18.84
C THR A 315 -1.49 6.08 -18.51
N ASP A 316 -0.28 5.91 -19.02
CA ASP A 316 0.77 6.94 -18.92
C ASP A 316 0.38 8.26 -19.60
N LEU A 317 -0.42 8.19 -20.67
CA LEU A 317 -0.95 9.34 -21.41
C LEU A 317 -1.85 10.23 -20.54
N SER A 318 -2.73 9.66 -19.72
CA SER A 318 -3.61 10.45 -18.86
C SER A 318 -2.84 11.06 -17.68
N LEU A 319 -1.83 10.36 -17.16
CA LEU A 319 -0.92 10.92 -16.16
C LEU A 319 -0.10 12.09 -16.72
N LYS A 320 0.41 11.97 -17.96
CA LYS A 320 1.16 13.03 -18.64
C LYS A 320 0.44 14.38 -18.60
N GLY A 321 -0.86 14.40 -18.90
CA GLY A 321 -1.65 15.63 -18.91
C GLY A 321 -1.62 16.34 -17.55
N LEU A 322 -1.73 15.59 -16.46
CA LEU A 322 -1.65 16.12 -15.10
C LEU A 322 -0.24 16.61 -14.75
N LEU A 323 0.80 15.82 -15.04
CA LEU A 323 2.19 16.22 -14.75
C LEU A 323 2.58 17.52 -15.46
N VAL A 324 2.14 17.69 -16.71
CA VAL A 324 2.39 18.92 -17.48
C VAL A 324 1.57 20.08 -16.94
N ALA A 325 0.30 19.88 -16.56
CA ALA A 325 -0.52 20.95 -15.98
C ALA A 325 -0.03 21.41 -14.60
N SER A 326 0.57 20.51 -13.82
CA SER A 326 1.18 20.80 -12.52
C SER A 326 2.68 21.09 -12.60
N SER A 327 3.20 21.33 -13.81
CA SER A 327 4.62 21.57 -14.07
C SER A 327 5.21 22.57 -13.07
N THR A 328 6.41 22.27 -12.58
CA THR A 328 7.20 22.96 -11.54
C THR A 328 6.53 23.21 -10.18
N ASN A 329 5.21 23.04 -10.05
CA ASN A 329 4.50 23.14 -8.77
C ASN A 329 4.49 21.81 -8.00
N LEU A 330 4.62 20.68 -8.71
CA LEU A 330 4.55 19.35 -8.10
C LEU A 330 5.79 19.07 -7.25
N ILE A 331 5.55 18.83 -5.97
CA ILE A 331 6.56 18.57 -4.93
C ILE A 331 6.50 17.11 -4.47
N CYS A 332 5.32 16.49 -4.51
CA CYS A 332 5.12 15.11 -4.09
C CYS A 332 4.30 14.33 -5.13
N LEU A 333 4.84 13.21 -5.59
CA LEU A 333 4.18 12.29 -6.52
C LEU A 333 4.28 10.86 -5.99
N ARG A 334 3.12 10.24 -5.73
CA ARG A 334 3.02 8.84 -5.31
C ARG A 334 2.30 7.99 -6.35
N LEU A 335 2.99 6.92 -6.76
CA LEU A 335 2.60 6.02 -7.83
C LEU A 335 2.74 4.55 -7.38
N ALA A 336 2.62 4.25 -6.09
CA ALA A 336 2.86 2.90 -5.59
C ALA A 336 1.89 1.89 -6.24
N CYS A 337 2.42 0.74 -6.66
CA CYS A 337 1.71 -0.33 -7.37
C CYS A 337 1.00 0.13 -8.66
N CYS A 338 1.65 1.02 -9.43
CA CYS A 338 1.16 1.50 -10.72
C CYS A 338 1.96 0.87 -11.87
N ASP A 339 1.47 -0.24 -12.42
CA ASP A 339 2.17 -0.98 -13.50
C ASP A 339 2.10 -0.30 -14.88
N PHE A 340 1.29 0.76 -15.01
CA PHE A 340 1.16 1.53 -16.25
C PHE A 340 2.30 2.54 -16.49
N ILE A 341 3.20 2.72 -15.51
CA ILE A 341 4.30 3.68 -15.62
C ILE A 341 5.39 3.13 -16.52
N THR A 342 5.77 3.91 -17.53
CA THR A 342 6.74 3.57 -18.58
C THR A 342 7.94 4.51 -18.57
N LEU A 343 8.97 4.24 -19.40
CA LEU A 343 10.03 5.20 -19.70
C LEU A 343 9.50 6.59 -20.09
N THR A 344 8.45 6.64 -20.93
CA THR A 344 7.85 7.89 -21.38
C THR A 344 7.32 8.70 -20.19
N SER A 345 6.71 8.03 -19.21
CA SER A 345 6.25 8.66 -17.96
C SER A 345 7.41 9.31 -17.21
N LEU A 346 8.54 8.59 -17.03
CA LEU A 346 9.72 9.12 -16.35
C LEU A 346 10.35 10.30 -17.09
N GLN A 347 10.45 10.22 -18.42
CA GLN A 347 11.00 11.30 -19.23
C GLN A 347 10.18 12.58 -19.14
N ILE A 348 8.86 12.47 -19.06
CA ILE A 348 7.96 13.62 -18.86
C ILE A 348 8.09 14.14 -17.44
N LEU A 349 8.11 13.25 -16.44
CA LEU A 349 8.24 13.61 -15.03
C LEU A 349 9.48 14.48 -14.79
N VAL A 350 10.65 14.02 -15.25
CA VAL A 350 11.92 14.74 -15.01
C VAL A 350 12.05 16.03 -15.80
N LYS A 351 11.26 16.20 -16.88
CA LYS A 351 11.20 17.45 -17.66
C LYS A 351 10.22 18.46 -17.07
N ALA A 352 9.06 18.01 -16.58
CA ALA A 352 7.98 18.88 -16.12
C ALA A 352 8.06 19.20 -14.62
N CYS A 353 8.43 18.23 -13.79
CA CYS A 353 8.35 18.33 -12.32
C CYS A 353 9.74 18.50 -11.69
N THR A 354 10.46 19.56 -12.06
CA THR A 354 11.86 19.77 -11.63
C THR A 354 12.01 20.06 -10.13
N ASN A 355 10.95 20.51 -9.46
CA ASN A 355 10.92 20.81 -8.02
C ASN A 355 10.43 19.62 -7.16
N LEU A 356 10.40 18.41 -7.72
CA LEU A 356 9.90 17.23 -7.00
C LEU A 356 10.83 16.89 -5.83
N GLU A 357 10.26 16.86 -4.62
CA GLU A 357 10.95 16.50 -3.38
C GLU A 357 10.63 15.05 -2.95
N GLU A 358 9.45 14.52 -3.30
CA GLU A 358 9.03 13.16 -2.94
C GLU A 358 8.53 12.38 -4.15
N LEU A 359 9.13 11.22 -4.39
CA LEU A 359 8.74 10.27 -5.43
C LEU A 359 8.59 8.86 -4.85
N ASP A 360 7.39 8.29 -4.98
CA ASP A 360 7.11 6.91 -4.61
C ASP A 360 6.77 6.06 -5.85
N LEU A 361 7.63 5.09 -6.14
CA LEU A 361 7.53 4.10 -7.23
C LEU A 361 7.49 2.67 -6.69
N GLN A 362 7.12 2.49 -5.41
CA GLN A 362 7.01 1.17 -4.79
C GLN A 362 6.23 0.20 -5.68
N ASN A 363 6.77 -1.00 -5.91
CA ASN A 363 6.12 -2.06 -6.70
C ASN A 363 5.67 -1.62 -8.11
N CYS A 364 6.32 -0.63 -8.73
CA CYS A 364 6.09 -0.32 -10.14
C CYS A 364 6.91 -1.28 -11.03
N SER A 365 6.24 -2.21 -11.70
CA SER A 365 6.91 -3.22 -12.55
C SER A 365 7.01 -2.83 -14.04
N GLY A 366 6.28 -1.79 -14.48
CA GLY A 366 6.29 -1.32 -15.87
C GLY A 366 7.54 -0.55 -16.31
N ILE A 367 8.41 -0.18 -15.35
CA ILE A 367 9.68 0.52 -15.60
C ILE A 367 10.79 -0.53 -15.75
N ASN A 368 11.53 -0.48 -16.86
CA ASN A 368 12.69 -1.35 -17.03
C ASN A 368 13.84 -0.91 -16.12
N CYS A 369 14.68 -1.86 -15.71
CA CYS A 369 15.72 -1.66 -14.70
C CYS A 369 16.70 -0.50 -14.97
N ASN A 370 17.05 -0.25 -16.24
CA ASN A 370 17.97 0.83 -16.63
C ASN A 370 17.28 2.19 -16.70
N GLU A 371 15.96 2.25 -16.84
CA GLU A 371 15.19 3.48 -17.03
C GLU A 371 15.08 4.31 -15.74
N PHE A 372 15.33 3.69 -14.58
CA PHE A 372 15.40 4.38 -13.29
C PHE A 372 16.49 5.45 -13.25
N GLU A 373 17.54 5.36 -14.08
CA GLU A 373 18.64 6.34 -14.08
C GLU A 373 18.18 7.77 -14.37
N TYR A 374 17.05 7.95 -15.09
CA TYR A 374 16.50 9.28 -15.41
C TYR A 374 16.14 10.08 -14.16
N ILE A 375 15.82 9.42 -13.04
CA ILE A 375 15.49 10.04 -11.75
C ILE A 375 16.64 10.93 -11.25
N CYS A 376 17.90 10.68 -11.67
CA CYS A 376 19.05 11.50 -11.30
C CYS A 376 18.91 12.99 -11.65
N ARG A 377 17.99 13.34 -12.57
CA ARG A 377 17.71 14.73 -12.97
C ARG A 377 16.81 15.49 -12.01
N LEU A 378 16.26 14.83 -10.98
CA LEU A 378 15.44 15.45 -9.95
C LEU A 378 16.34 15.97 -8.83
N GLU A 379 16.96 17.13 -9.04
CA GLU A 379 17.98 17.71 -8.14
C GLU A 379 17.42 18.12 -6.76
N HIS A 380 16.10 18.28 -6.66
CA HIS A 380 15.40 18.64 -5.43
C HIS A 380 14.87 17.44 -4.64
N LEU A 381 15.11 16.22 -5.12
CA LEU A 381 14.55 15.01 -4.52
C LEU A 381 15.11 14.75 -3.13
N GLU A 382 14.24 14.70 -2.13
CA GLU A 382 14.55 14.40 -0.72
C GLU A 382 14.11 12.99 -0.33
N ASN A 383 12.97 12.52 -0.85
CA ASN A 383 12.35 11.25 -0.46
C ASN A 383 12.12 10.38 -1.70
N LEU A 384 12.77 9.23 -1.74
CA LEU A 384 12.67 8.27 -2.84
C LEU A 384 12.32 6.88 -2.31
N ASN A 385 11.13 6.39 -2.70
CA ASN A 385 10.70 5.03 -2.41
C ASN A 385 10.75 4.17 -3.68
N LEU A 386 11.63 3.16 -3.68
CA LEU A 386 11.83 2.20 -4.75
C LEU A 386 11.58 0.77 -4.29
N TYR A 387 10.88 0.57 -3.16
CA TYR A 387 10.65 -0.75 -2.58
C TYR A 387 10.15 -1.74 -3.63
N SER A 388 10.84 -2.88 -3.74
CA SER A 388 10.48 -4.00 -4.60
C SER A 388 10.30 -3.61 -6.09
N THR A 389 11.15 -2.70 -6.56
CA THR A 389 11.34 -2.39 -7.99
C THR A 389 12.49 -3.19 -8.60
N THR A 390 12.63 -3.12 -9.93
CA THR A 390 13.69 -3.78 -10.72
C THR A 390 14.97 -2.94 -10.84
N ILE A 391 15.15 -1.88 -10.05
CA ILE A 391 16.32 -1.00 -10.13
C ILE A 391 17.64 -1.77 -9.94
N THR A 392 18.64 -1.45 -10.78
CA THR A 392 19.99 -2.05 -10.74
C THR A 392 21.00 -1.18 -10.02
N SER A 393 22.15 -1.77 -9.65
CA SER A 393 23.27 -1.02 -9.04
C SER A 393 23.69 0.21 -9.86
N PRO A 394 23.92 0.14 -11.19
CA PRO A 394 24.33 1.33 -11.95
C PRO A 394 23.30 2.46 -11.89
N ALA A 395 22.00 2.14 -11.99
CA ALA A 395 20.93 3.13 -11.96
C ALA A 395 20.88 3.87 -10.61
N ILE A 396 20.89 3.16 -9.48
CA ILE A 396 20.87 3.82 -8.16
C ILE A 396 22.14 4.66 -7.90
N LEU A 397 23.30 4.22 -8.40
CA LEU A 397 24.53 5.01 -8.29
C LEU A 397 24.47 6.33 -9.10
N GLN A 398 23.77 6.34 -10.24
CA GLN A 398 23.51 7.59 -10.97
C GLN A 398 22.52 8.49 -10.24
N ILE A 399 21.46 7.92 -9.66
CA ILE A 399 20.50 8.68 -8.85
C ILE A 399 21.21 9.36 -7.67
N LEU A 400 22.04 8.63 -6.93
CA LEU A 400 22.80 9.20 -5.79
C LEU A 400 23.75 10.33 -6.20
N LYS A 401 24.30 10.29 -7.43
CA LYS A 401 25.15 11.36 -7.97
C LYS A 401 24.37 12.62 -8.34
N GLY A 402 23.13 12.49 -8.80
CA GLY A 402 22.30 13.62 -9.25
C GLY A 402 21.41 14.20 -8.15
N CYS A 403 20.85 13.35 -7.29
CA CYS A 403 19.91 13.73 -6.23
C CYS A 403 20.66 13.98 -4.90
N LEU A 404 21.36 15.11 -4.82
CA LEU A 404 22.24 15.42 -3.67
C LEU A 404 21.48 15.78 -2.38
N LYS A 405 20.18 16.03 -2.46
CA LYS A 405 19.32 16.40 -1.32
C LYS A 405 18.60 15.22 -0.67
N LEU A 406 18.90 13.99 -1.07
CA LEU A 406 18.24 12.80 -0.53
C LEU A 406 18.40 12.71 1.01
N ARG A 407 17.26 12.48 1.66
CA ARG A 407 17.08 12.32 3.11
C ARG A 407 16.43 10.98 3.44
N VAL A 408 15.47 10.52 2.64
CA VAL A 408 14.80 9.23 2.81
C VAL A 408 14.99 8.40 1.54
N LEU A 409 15.59 7.21 1.68
CA LEU A 409 15.79 6.28 0.57
C LEU A 409 15.34 4.88 0.98
N ASN A 410 14.38 4.33 0.23
CA ASN A 410 13.93 2.95 0.40
C ASN A 410 14.34 2.09 -0.81
N LEU A 411 15.23 1.13 -0.56
CA LEU A 411 15.68 0.10 -1.52
C LEU A 411 15.29 -1.31 -1.03
N GLY A 412 14.31 -1.40 -0.14
CA GLY A 412 13.87 -2.67 0.43
C GLY A 412 13.39 -3.64 -0.66
N SER A 413 13.85 -4.88 -0.60
CA SER A 413 13.54 -5.93 -1.60
C SER A 413 13.91 -5.59 -3.05
N CYS A 414 14.81 -4.63 -3.33
CA CYS A 414 15.38 -4.41 -4.66
C CYS A 414 16.42 -5.50 -4.99
N PHE A 415 15.96 -6.59 -5.61
CA PHE A 415 16.77 -7.80 -5.83
C PHE A 415 17.83 -7.68 -6.95
N MET A 416 17.72 -6.68 -7.83
CA MET A 416 18.70 -6.41 -8.91
C MET A 416 19.84 -5.47 -8.46
N VAL A 417 19.82 -4.99 -7.21
CA VAL A 417 20.96 -4.28 -6.61
C VAL A 417 21.93 -5.30 -6.05
N GLU A 418 23.04 -5.49 -6.76
CA GLU A 418 24.02 -6.53 -6.46
C GLU A 418 25.05 -6.11 -5.41
N ASN A 419 25.38 -4.82 -5.32
CA ASN A 419 26.46 -4.33 -4.44
C ASN A 419 26.01 -3.15 -3.56
N TYR A 420 25.45 -3.47 -2.39
CA TYR A 420 25.00 -2.46 -1.43
C TYR A 420 26.14 -1.74 -0.71
N ASP A 421 27.33 -2.32 -0.60
CA ASP A 421 28.51 -1.61 -0.06
C ASP A 421 28.90 -0.43 -0.97
N LYS A 422 28.81 -0.62 -2.30
CA LYS A 422 29.05 0.47 -3.25
C LYS A 422 27.96 1.55 -3.18
N VAL A 423 26.71 1.14 -2.98
CA VAL A 423 25.60 2.08 -2.72
C VAL A 423 25.87 2.89 -1.45
N ALA A 424 26.34 2.24 -0.37
CA ALA A 424 26.72 2.89 0.88
C ALA A 424 27.87 3.90 0.70
N GLU A 425 28.90 3.57 -0.09
CA GLU A 425 29.98 4.49 -0.45
C GLU A 425 29.45 5.73 -1.18
N TYR A 426 28.50 5.55 -2.12
CA TYR A 426 27.93 6.66 -2.87
C TYR A 426 27.01 7.53 -2.01
N ILE A 427 26.23 6.93 -1.11
CA ILE A 427 25.46 7.66 -0.11
C ILE A 427 26.39 8.54 0.73
N ALA A 428 27.46 7.96 1.27
CA ALA A 428 28.46 8.69 2.06
C ALA A 428 29.11 9.84 1.27
N LYS A 429 29.35 9.63 -0.03
CA LYS A 429 30.00 10.61 -0.91
C LYS A 429 29.08 11.78 -1.29
N TYR A 430 27.82 11.50 -1.63
CA TYR A 430 26.93 12.48 -2.28
C TYR A 430 25.73 12.92 -1.43
N SER A 431 25.26 12.10 -0.47
CA SER A 431 24.03 12.34 0.29
C SER A 431 24.33 12.47 1.79
N ARG A 432 24.88 13.60 2.22
CA ARG A 432 25.32 13.82 3.62
C ARG A 432 24.16 14.02 4.62
N CYS A 433 22.96 14.31 4.13
CA CYS A 433 21.79 14.59 4.95
C CYS A 433 20.82 13.40 5.05
N ILE A 434 21.27 12.17 4.76
CA ILE A 434 20.43 10.98 4.88
C ILE A 434 19.94 10.79 6.32
N GLU A 435 18.62 10.75 6.46
CA GLU A 435 17.91 10.56 7.71
C GLU A 435 17.33 9.15 7.82
N CYS A 436 16.86 8.56 6.72
CA CYS A 436 16.21 7.26 6.71
C CYS A 436 16.72 6.37 5.57
N LEU A 437 17.13 5.15 5.91
CA LEU A 437 17.51 4.13 4.94
C LEU A 437 16.73 2.85 5.20
N ASP A 438 16.01 2.36 4.18
CA ASP A 438 15.44 1.02 4.19
C ASP A 438 16.27 0.12 3.25
N PHE A 439 17.08 -0.74 3.86
CA PHE A 439 17.91 -1.75 3.24
C PHE A 439 17.41 -3.17 3.57
N TRP A 440 16.09 -3.31 3.78
CA TRP A 440 15.47 -4.61 3.96
C TRP A 440 15.88 -5.55 2.82
N ARG A 441 16.58 -6.64 3.17
CA ARG A 441 17.16 -7.63 2.24
C ARG A 441 18.26 -7.10 1.32
N ALA A 442 19.02 -6.13 1.76
CA ALA A 442 20.28 -5.78 1.13
C ALA A 442 21.32 -6.92 1.27
N ARG A 443 21.20 -7.97 0.45
CA ARG A 443 21.93 -9.25 0.61
C ARG A 443 23.46 -9.12 0.61
N SER A 444 24.00 -8.07 -0.02
CA SER A 444 25.43 -7.82 -0.16
C SER A 444 25.95 -6.69 0.72
N LEU A 445 25.12 -6.10 1.59
CA LEU A 445 25.59 -5.07 2.53
C LEU A 445 26.43 -5.73 3.63
N SER A 446 27.71 -5.42 3.66
CA SER A 446 28.63 -5.87 4.69
C SER A 446 28.79 -4.84 5.80
N SER A 447 29.52 -5.20 6.85
CA SER A 447 29.87 -4.27 7.92
C SER A 447 30.67 -3.07 7.40
N ASN A 448 31.44 -3.22 6.32
CA ASN A 448 32.21 -2.12 5.72
C ASN A 448 31.29 -1.06 5.09
N GLY A 449 30.27 -1.48 4.34
CA GLY A 449 29.25 -0.57 3.82
C GLY A 449 28.52 0.14 4.96
N LEU A 450 28.13 -0.60 6.01
CA LEU A 450 27.47 -0.01 7.17
C LEU A 450 28.38 1.00 7.91
N PHE A 451 29.66 0.69 8.14
CA PHE A 451 30.62 1.64 8.72
C PHE A 451 30.79 2.90 7.87
N THR A 452 30.75 2.75 6.55
CA THR A 452 30.83 3.88 5.61
C THR A 452 29.67 4.85 5.81
N ILE A 453 28.44 4.33 5.95
CA ILE A 453 27.26 5.15 6.27
C ILE A 453 27.39 5.78 7.66
N ILE A 454 27.73 4.99 8.68
CA ILE A 454 27.85 5.49 10.06
C ILE A 454 28.85 6.65 10.13
N ASN A 455 30.02 6.52 9.50
CA ASN A 455 31.05 7.54 9.60
C ASN A 455 30.71 8.84 8.86
N ASN A 456 29.81 8.81 7.87
CA ASN A 456 29.49 9.98 7.05
C ASN A 456 28.11 10.59 7.36
N ASN A 457 27.17 9.82 7.89
CA ASN A 457 25.79 10.23 8.17
C ASN A 457 25.41 10.11 9.66
N ASN A 458 26.39 9.93 10.56
CA ASN A 458 26.15 9.79 12.00
C ASN A 458 25.23 10.86 12.60
N MET A 459 25.39 12.12 12.18
CA MET A 459 24.63 13.24 12.74
C MET A 459 23.23 13.41 12.14
N SER A 460 22.96 12.83 10.98
CA SER A 460 21.66 12.96 10.27
C SER A 460 20.78 11.72 10.42
N LEU A 461 21.36 10.53 10.55
CA LEU A 461 20.62 9.26 10.53
C LEU A 461 19.64 9.14 11.73
N GLN A 462 18.36 8.98 11.42
CA GLN A 462 17.24 8.84 12.35
C GLN A 462 16.57 7.46 12.26
N GLU A 463 16.60 6.81 11.10
CA GLU A 463 15.95 5.52 10.87
C GLU A 463 16.81 4.63 9.96
N LEU A 464 16.96 3.37 10.36
CA LEU A 464 17.67 2.38 9.56
C LEU A 464 16.96 1.03 9.64
N ASP A 465 16.55 0.49 8.49
CA ASP A 465 16.03 -0.88 8.38
C ASP A 465 17.08 -1.79 7.73
N LEU A 466 17.58 -2.75 8.50
CA LEU A 466 18.53 -3.80 8.11
C LEU A 466 17.90 -5.18 8.22
N GLY A 467 16.58 -5.27 8.14
CA GLY A 467 15.88 -6.54 8.22
C GLY A 467 16.33 -7.49 7.11
N TRP A 468 16.56 -8.75 7.47
CA TRP A 468 17.02 -9.82 6.57
C TRP A 468 18.38 -9.56 5.89
N VAL A 469 19.22 -8.67 6.42
CA VAL A 469 20.61 -8.46 5.96
C VAL A 469 21.54 -9.49 6.63
N ARG A 470 21.53 -10.71 6.12
CA ARG A 470 22.24 -11.85 6.73
C ARG A 470 23.77 -11.73 6.73
N SER A 471 24.33 -10.83 5.94
CA SER A 471 25.77 -10.56 5.81
C SER A 471 26.34 -9.74 6.97
N LEU A 472 25.50 -9.11 7.80
CA LEU A 472 25.94 -8.33 8.96
C LEU A 472 26.11 -9.22 10.19
N LEU A 473 27.35 -9.35 10.66
CA LEU A 473 27.71 -10.15 11.83
C LEU A 473 27.96 -9.25 13.03
N SER A 474 27.44 -9.59 14.22
CA SER A 474 27.70 -8.78 15.43
C SER A 474 29.17 -8.73 15.82
N GLU A 475 29.95 -9.76 15.49
CA GLU A 475 31.38 -9.84 15.78
C GLU A 475 32.18 -8.70 15.11
N SER A 476 31.66 -8.14 14.02
CA SER A 476 32.27 -6.98 13.37
C SER A 476 32.16 -5.68 14.21
N GLY A 477 31.29 -5.65 15.24
CA GLY A 477 31.03 -4.45 16.04
C GLY A 477 30.20 -3.39 15.32
N CYS A 478 29.69 -3.63 14.11
CA CYS A 478 29.00 -2.63 13.30
C CYS A 478 27.73 -2.06 13.96
N PHE A 479 26.92 -2.91 14.60
CA PHE A 479 25.72 -2.47 15.32
C PHE A 479 26.04 -1.67 16.59
N ILE A 480 27.13 -2.03 17.29
CA ILE A 480 27.62 -1.29 18.46
C ILE A 480 28.06 0.11 18.03
N GLU A 481 28.84 0.17 16.95
CA GLU A 481 29.33 1.44 16.41
C GLU A 481 28.19 2.33 15.91
N LEU A 482 27.17 1.74 15.25
CA LEU A 482 25.95 2.44 14.83
C LEU A 482 25.29 3.14 16.01
N VAL A 483 24.99 2.38 17.08
CA VAL A 483 24.35 2.92 18.28
C VAL A 483 25.25 3.95 18.96
N ARG A 484 26.57 3.74 18.98
CA ARG A 484 27.53 4.65 19.62
C ARG A 484 27.68 5.97 18.87
N LYS A 485 27.81 5.93 17.54
CA LYS A 485 28.11 7.10 16.72
C LYS A 485 26.89 7.85 16.20
N CYS A 486 25.70 7.25 16.11
CA CYS A 486 24.50 7.91 15.60
C CYS A 486 23.59 8.40 16.74
N PRO A 487 23.78 9.61 17.31
CA PRO A 487 23.00 10.09 18.45
C PRO A 487 21.54 10.38 18.12
N ASN A 488 21.21 10.66 16.85
CA ASN A 488 19.87 11.01 16.40
C ASN A 488 19.05 9.80 15.94
N LEU A 489 19.61 8.59 16.01
CA LEU A 489 18.92 7.37 15.63
C LEU A 489 17.73 7.15 16.55
N LYS A 490 16.53 7.13 15.97
CA LYS A 490 15.25 6.93 16.67
C LYS A 490 14.69 5.53 16.44
N LYS A 491 15.03 4.90 15.31
CA LYS A 491 14.48 3.62 14.88
C LYS A 491 15.53 2.75 14.22
N LEU A 492 15.57 1.48 14.64
CA LEU A 492 16.44 0.46 14.06
C LEU A 492 15.69 -0.86 13.92
N PHE A 493 15.62 -1.39 12.70
CA PHE A 493 15.06 -2.71 12.42
C PHE A 493 16.19 -3.68 12.12
N LEU A 494 16.30 -4.72 12.95
CA LEU A 494 17.24 -5.84 12.81
C LEU A 494 16.48 -7.17 12.63
N THR A 495 15.27 -7.11 12.13
CA THR A 495 14.38 -8.25 11.88
C THR A 495 15.09 -9.38 11.13
N ALA A 496 14.99 -10.61 11.61
CA ALA A 496 15.57 -11.82 11.01
C ALA A 496 17.11 -11.80 10.88
N ASN A 497 17.81 -11.00 11.68
CA ASN A 497 19.26 -11.08 11.84
C ASN A 497 19.61 -12.05 12.98
N ARG A 498 20.00 -13.27 12.61
CA ARG A 498 20.27 -14.37 13.57
C ARG A 498 21.52 -14.18 14.43
N TYR A 499 22.40 -13.26 14.03
CA TYR A 499 23.71 -13.05 14.65
C TYR A 499 23.76 -11.80 15.53
N VAL A 500 22.62 -11.24 15.96
CA VAL A 500 22.58 -10.07 16.84
C VAL A 500 22.93 -10.48 18.27
N SER A 501 24.05 -9.98 18.80
CA SER A 501 24.52 -10.31 20.15
C SER A 501 23.66 -9.66 21.25
N VAL A 502 23.51 -10.36 22.38
CA VAL A 502 22.84 -9.85 23.59
C VAL A 502 23.53 -8.58 24.13
N LEU A 503 24.85 -8.45 23.93
CA LEU A 503 25.61 -7.27 24.34
C LEU A 503 25.13 -6.00 23.64
N LEU A 504 24.67 -6.09 22.38
CA LEU A 504 24.09 -4.96 21.66
C LEU A 504 22.91 -4.39 22.46
N PHE A 505 21.98 -5.25 22.89
CA PHE A 505 20.77 -4.82 23.61
C PHE A 505 21.09 -4.07 24.89
N SER A 506 22.12 -4.48 25.65
CA SER A 506 22.55 -3.78 26.86
C SER A 506 23.03 -2.35 26.55
N GLN A 507 23.83 -2.17 25.50
CA GLN A 507 24.35 -0.88 25.10
C GLN A 507 23.32 0.01 24.43
N VAL A 508 22.41 -0.59 23.64
CA VAL A 508 21.25 0.14 23.15
C VAL A 508 20.49 0.63 24.38
N SER A 509 20.07 -0.24 25.31
CA SER A 509 19.27 0.13 26.48
C SER A 509 19.79 1.31 27.30
N ASN A 510 21.11 1.42 27.47
CA ASN A 510 21.73 2.54 28.19
C ASN A 510 21.66 3.88 27.45
N LYS A 511 21.54 3.87 26.13
CA LYS A 511 21.43 5.07 25.27
C LYS A 511 19.97 5.45 24.95
N LEU A 512 19.01 4.56 25.22
CA LEU A 512 17.61 4.61 24.74
C LEU A 512 16.66 5.57 25.49
N GLN A 513 17.12 6.51 26.33
CA GLN A 513 16.21 7.48 26.99
C GLN A 513 15.43 8.39 26.00
N GLY A 514 15.71 8.32 24.69
CA GLY A 514 14.95 9.02 23.64
C GLY A 514 14.66 8.20 22.37
N PHE A 515 14.84 6.89 22.40
CA PHE A 515 14.74 6.05 21.20
C PHE A 515 13.38 5.37 21.12
N MET A 516 12.80 5.37 19.92
CA MET A 516 11.38 5.11 19.77
C MET A 516 11.06 3.63 19.60
N LYS A 517 11.92 2.83 18.94
CA LYS A 517 11.69 1.38 18.77
C LYS A 517 12.90 0.61 18.22
N LEU A 518 13.22 -0.54 18.83
CA LEU A 518 14.14 -1.56 18.31
C LEU A 518 13.33 -2.82 17.96
N CYS A 519 13.39 -3.26 16.71
CA CYS A 519 12.75 -4.52 16.29
C CYS A 519 13.84 -5.56 16.01
N VAL A 520 13.94 -6.60 16.85
CA VAL A 520 14.84 -7.73 16.60
C VAL A 520 13.99 -8.98 16.52
N CYS A 521 14.11 -9.70 15.41
CA CYS A 521 13.39 -10.96 15.22
C CYS A 521 14.43 -12.07 15.04
N GLY A 522 14.44 -13.04 15.95
CA GLY A 522 15.39 -14.17 15.95
C GLY A 522 15.35 -14.93 17.27
N GLU A 523 15.75 -16.21 17.26
CA GLU A 523 15.79 -17.12 18.42
C GLU A 523 16.90 -16.77 19.43
N CYS A 524 16.97 -15.53 19.91
CA CYS A 524 17.96 -15.15 20.92
C CYS A 524 17.33 -15.17 22.32
N LYS A 525 17.66 -16.17 23.15
CA LYS A 525 17.35 -16.20 24.60
C LYS A 525 17.98 -14.98 25.28
N ILE A 526 17.17 -14.09 25.86
CA ILE A 526 17.63 -12.91 26.61
C ILE A 526 16.86 -12.79 27.92
N ASN A 527 17.60 -12.75 29.04
CA ASN A 527 17.11 -12.39 30.37
C ASN A 527 17.72 -11.03 30.73
N ILE A 528 16.92 -9.97 30.84
CA ILE A 528 17.37 -8.65 31.29
C ILE A 528 16.46 -8.18 32.42
N SER A 529 17.03 -7.97 33.60
CA SER A 529 16.40 -7.30 34.74
C SER A 529 16.81 -5.83 34.72
N LEU A 530 15.89 -4.92 34.37
CA LEU A 530 16.07 -3.47 34.53
C LEU A 530 15.23 -2.98 35.71
N LYS A 531 15.84 -2.20 36.61
CA LYS A 531 15.28 -1.74 37.89
C LYS A 531 14.08 -0.77 37.80
N SER A 532 13.47 -0.58 36.64
CA SER A 532 12.25 0.24 36.50
C SER A 532 11.35 -0.13 35.32
N VAL A 533 11.62 -1.22 34.59
CA VAL A 533 10.69 -1.74 33.57
C VAL A 533 10.71 -3.27 33.64
N SER A 534 9.64 -3.87 34.17
CA SER A 534 9.44 -5.32 34.12
C SER A 534 9.08 -5.73 32.70
N ILE A 535 10.10 -6.00 31.88
CA ILE A 535 9.95 -6.58 30.54
C ILE A 535 9.99 -8.10 30.70
N SER A 536 8.82 -8.75 30.79
CA SER A 536 8.72 -10.21 30.79
C SER A 536 8.89 -10.73 29.36
N ILE A 537 10.08 -11.22 29.04
CA ILE A 537 10.38 -11.80 27.73
C ILE A 537 10.20 -13.32 27.82
N ARG A 538 9.04 -13.84 27.42
CA ARG A 538 8.88 -15.26 27.08
C ARG A 538 9.29 -15.47 25.62
N LEU A 539 10.56 -15.81 25.41
CA LEU A 539 11.11 -16.12 24.08
C LEU A 539 10.69 -17.51 23.61
N THR A 540 9.50 -17.56 23.06
CA THR A 540 9.12 -18.47 21.97
C THR A 540 8.52 -17.69 20.79
N PHE A 541 8.50 -16.36 20.88
CA PHE A 541 7.83 -15.47 19.93
C PHE A 541 8.71 -14.29 19.58
N ILE A 542 8.60 -13.88 18.31
CA ILE A 542 9.20 -12.69 17.75
C ILE A 542 8.67 -11.45 18.50
N THR A 543 9.54 -10.71 19.20
CA THR A 543 9.15 -9.55 20.01
C THR A 543 9.61 -8.22 19.43
N ALA A 544 8.68 -7.30 19.21
CA ALA A 544 8.98 -5.87 19.10
C ALA A 544 9.02 -5.26 20.51
N VAL A 545 10.16 -4.71 20.93
CA VAL A 545 10.26 -4.01 22.22
C VAL A 545 9.93 -2.53 21.99
N GLN A 546 8.76 -2.09 22.47
CA GLN A 546 8.44 -0.67 22.58
C GLN A 546 8.82 -0.22 23.99
N LEU A 547 9.84 0.64 24.09
CA LEU A 547 10.19 1.29 25.35
C LEU A 547 9.14 2.39 25.58
N GLN A 548 8.36 2.25 26.65
CA GLN A 548 7.52 3.33 27.14
C GLN A 548 8.35 4.15 28.13
N ASN A 549 8.25 5.48 28.02
CA ASN A 549 8.86 6.43 28.95
C ASN A 549 8.26 6.32 30.35
#